data_AF-A0A4Q1A8K9-F1
#
_entry.id   AF-A0A4Q1A8K9-F1
#
_cell.length_a   1.000
_cell.length_b   1.000
_cell.length_c   1.000
_cell.angle_alpha   90.00
_cell.angle_beta   90.00
_cell.angle_gamma   90.00
#
_symmetry.space_group_name_H-M   'P 1'
#
loop_
_entity.id
_entity.type
_entity.pdbx_description
1 polymer ?
#
loop_
_entity_poly.entity_id
_entity_poly.type
_entity_poly.pdbx_seq_one_letter_code
_entity_poly.pdbx_strand_id
1 'polypeptide(L)'
;MQHHDLELKHIASVGDKRFFISTIRMHVRHTWLNQHDNVYVYETMIFKKENGKVLYLEPIYTKRYDAYDKAIDGHQYVIENIEKIVNKALSNQED
;
A
#
# COMPACT_ATOMS: atom_id res chain seq x y z
N MET A 1 16.20 17.72 4.87
CA MET A 1 14.97 17.66 5.68
C MET A 1 14.84 16.23 6.18
N GLN A 2 14.63 15.99 7.48
CA GLN A 2 14.23 14.67 7.97
C GLN A 2 12.77 14.47 7.54
N HIS A 3 12.52 13.52 6.63
CA HIS A 3 11.15 13.12 6.31
C HIS A 3 10.60 12.42 7.55
N HIS A 4 9.77 13.14 8.30
CA HIS A 4 8.92 12.54 9.33
C HIS A 4 8.07 11.46 8.66
N ASP A 5 7.87 10.35 9.36
CA ASP A 5 7.37 9.08 8.83
C ASP A 5 6.27 9.22 7.76
N LEU A 6 6.51 8.65 6.56
CA LEU A 6 5.52 8.69 5.48
C LEU A 6 4.30 7.86 5.88
N GLU A 7 3.16 8.54 6.02
CA GLU A 7 1.86 7.92 6.23
C GLU A 7 0.82 8.60 5.31
N LEU A 8 0.52 7.98 4.17
CA LEU A 8 -0.50 8.45 3.23
C LEU A 8 -1.74 7.58 3.33
N LYS A 9 -2.92 8.21 3.27
CA LYS A 9 -4.22 7.55 3.36
C LYS A 9 -5.19 8.12 2.34
N HIS A 10 -5.91 7.24 1.66
CA HIS A 10 -6.95 7.62 0.72
C HIS A 10 -8.12 6.64 0.77
N ILE A 11 -9.33 7.14 0.55
CA ILE A 11 -10.54 6.31 0.39
C ILE A 11 -11.03 6.48 -1.03
N ALA A 12 -11.12 5.38 -1.76
CA ALA A 12 -11.64 5.34 -3.12
C ALA A 12 -12.87 4.42 -3.21
N SER A 13 -13.72 4.67 -4.21
CA SER A 13 -14.87 3.82 -4.54
C SER A 13 -14.67 3.20 -5.91
N VAL A 14 -14.96 1.91 -6.03
CA VAL A 14 -15.01 1.19 -7.32
C VAL A 14 -16.33 0.43 -7.37
N GLY A 15 -17.24 0.89 -8.24
CA GLY A 15 -18.65 0.51 -8.17
C GLY A 15 -19.25 0.84 -6.79
N ASP A 16 -19.94 -0.12 -6.18
CA ASP A 16 -20.55 0.02 -4.85
C ASP A 16 -19.59 -0.29 -3.68
N LYS A 17 -18.35 -0.69 -3.98
CA LYS A 17 -17.36 -1.10 -2.98
C LYS A 17 -16.43 0.07 -2.66
N ARG A 18 -16.09 0.20 -1.37
CA ARG A 18 -15.11 1.17 -0.90
C ARG A 18 -13.79 0.49 -0.56
N PHE A 19 -12.70 1.20 -0.82
CA PHE A 19 -11.36 0.73 -0.59
C PHE A 19 -10.56 1.76 0.20
N PHE A 20 -9.70 1.26 1.07
CA PHE A 20 -8.75 2.05 1.84
C PHE A 20 -7.36 1.83 1.27
N ILE A 21 -6.73 2.90 0.78
CA ILE A 21 -5.37 2.90 0.24
C ILE A 21 -4.48 3.52 1.31
N SER A 22 -3.42 2.82 1.69
CA SER A 22 -2.49 3.26 2.73
C SER A 22 -1.05 3.07 2.28
N THR A 23 -0.22 4.09 2.44
CA THR A 23 1.24 3.96 2.27
C THR A 23 1.92 4.27 3.57
N ILE A 24 2.72 3.34 4.08
CA ILE A 24 3.44 3.48 5.34
C ILE A 24 4.93 3.20 5.16
N ARG A 25 5.77 3.88 5.95
CA ARG A 25 7.17 3.51 6.13
C ARG A 25 7.28 2.31 7.08
N MET A 26 8.07 1.31 6.70
CA MET A 26 8.35 0.12 7.49
C MET A 26 9.84 -0.08 7.67
N HIS A 27 10.24 -0.52 8.86
CA HIS A 27 11.61 -0.92 9.15
C HIS A 27 11.76 -2.40 8.80
N VAL A 28 12.67 -2.73 7.88
CA VAL A 28 12.96 -4.13 7.54
C VAL A 28 14.21 -4.55 8.30
N ARG A 29 14.07 -5.56 9.16
CA ARG A 29 15.22 -6.23 9.78
C ARG A 29 15.75 -7.27 8.79
N HIS A 30 16.85 -6.97 8.12
CA HIS A 30 17.59 -7.97 7.36
C HIS A 30 18.60 -8.67 8.26
N THR A 31 18.42 -9.97 8.51
CA THR A 31 19.35 -10.83 9.26
C THR A 31 20.64 -11.15 8.50
N TRP A 32 20.74 -10.80 7.22
CA TRP A 32 21.87 -11.19 6.35
C TRP A 32 22.92 -10.09 6.16
N LEU A 33 22.57 -8.83 6.41
CA LEU A 33 23.50 -7.69 6.31
C LEU A 33 24.01 -7.35 7.71
N ASN A 34 25.16 -7.91 8.08
CA ASN A 34 25.93 -7.55 9.27
C ASN A 34 26.55 -6.13 9.18
N GLN A 35 25.80 -5.13 8.70
CA GLN A 35 26.27 -3.75 8.57
C GLN A 35 25.16 -2.76 8.95
N HIS A 36 25.23 -2.34 10.21
CA HIS A 36 24.96 -1.03 10.82
C HIS A 36 23.78 -0.12 10.45
N ASP A 37 22.95 -0.33 9.43
CA ASP A 37 21.89 0.63 9.09
C ASP A 37 20.49 0.01 9.03
N ASN A 38 19.53 0.69 9.68
CA ASN A 38 18.10 0.40 9.55
C ASN A 38 17.68 0.64 8.10
N VAL A 39 17.37 -0.43 7.35
CA VAL A 39 16.82 -0.29 5.98
C VAL A 39 15.32 0.01 6.10
N TYR A 40 14.91 1.14 5.56
CA TYR A 40 13.51 1.53 5.46
C TYR A 40 12.97 1.15 4.09
N VAL A 41 11.77 0.59 4.07
CA VAL A 41 10.96 0.46 2.86
C VAL A 41 9.65 1.18 3.06
N TYR A 42 8.99 1.50 1.97
CA TYR A 42 7.64 2.04 1.99
C TYR A 42 6.72 1.01 1.36
N GLU A 43 5.53 0.83 1.90
CA GLU A 43 4.58 -0.16 1.39
C GLU A 43 3.22 0.48 1.20
N THR A 44 2.72 0.42 -0.04
CA THR A 44 1.36 0.82 -0.41
C THR A 44 0.47 -0.41 -0.42
N MET A 45 -0.64 -0.34 0.30
CA MET A 45 -1.61 -1.42 0.45
C MET A 45 -3.02 -0.93 0.13
N ILE A 46 -3.85 -1.82 -0.40
CA ILE A 46 -5.28 -1.56 -0.65
C ILE A 46 -6.10 -2.58 0.13
N PHE A 47 -7.06 -2.10 0.90
CA PHE A 47 -7.93 -2.92 1.73
C PHE A 47 -9.39 -2.70 1.33
N LYS A 48 -10.20 -3.75 1.41
CA LYS A 48 -11.65 -3.63 1.31
C LYS A 48 -12.20 -2.91 2.54
N LYS A 49 -13.23 -2.09 2.33
CA LYS A 49 -14.01 -1.46 3.38
C LYS A 49 -15.45 -1.92 3.31
N GLU A 50 -15.88 -2.69 4.31
CA GLU A 50 -17.20 -3.29 4.41
C GLU A 50 -17.87 -2.84 5.72
N ASN A 51 -19.14 -2.44 5.65
CA ASN A 51 -19.91 -1.97 6.82
C ASN A 51 -19.18 -0.88 7.64
N GLY A 52 -18.47 0.02 6.94
CA GLY A 52 -17.69 1.09 7.55
C GLY A 52 -16.34 0.67 8.16
N LYS A 53 -16.02 -0.63 8.19
CA LYS A 53 -14.78 -1.18 8.75
C LYS A 53 -13.79 -1.55 7.65
N VAL A 54 -12.49 -1.32 7.90
CA VAL A 54 -11.40 -1.72 7.00
C VAL A 54 -10.96 -3.13 7.36
N LEU A 55 -10.86 -4.01 6.36
CA LEU A 55 -10.39 -5.39 6.54
C LEU A 55 -8.87 -5.46 6.37
N TYR A 56 -8.12 -5.21 7.45
CA TYR A 56 -6.66 -5.08 7.42
C TYR A 56 -5.88 -6.38 7.23
N LEU A 57 -6.49 -7.54 7.50
CA LEU A 57 -5.78 -8.83 7.44
C LEU A 57 -5.57 -9.33 6.02
N GLU A 58 -6.32 -8.80 5.05
CA GLU A 58 -6.35 -9.29 3.68
C GLU A 58 -6.23 -8.12 2.69
N PRO A 59 -5.04 -7.51 2.55
CA PRO A 59 -4.81 -6.53 1.51
C PRO A 59 -5.00 -7.19 0.13
N ILE A 60 -5.81 -6.58 -0.72
CA ILE A 60 -6.02 -7.05 -2.10
C ILE A 60 -4.89 -6.62 -3.04
N TYR A 61 -4.02 -5.73 -2.57
CA TYR A 61 -2.86 -5.24 -3.27
C TYR A 61 -1.81 -4.82 -2.26
N THR A 62 -0.56 -5.16 -2.56
CA THR A 62 0.62 -4.70 -1.84
C THR A 62 1.72 -4.34 -2.84
N LYS A 63 2.42 -3.22 -2.60
CA LYS A 63 3.61 -2.85 -3.38
C LYS A 63 4.61 -2.12 -2.51
N ARG A 64 5.89 -2.52 -2.63
CA ARG A 64 7.01 -1.95 -1.88
C ARG A 64 7.83 -0.98 -2.73
N TYR A 65 8.41 0.00 -2.05
CA TYR A 65 9.27 1.03 -2.61
C TYR A 65 10.50 1.20 -1.72
N ASP A 66 11.65 1.42 -2.36
CA ASP A 66 12.95 1.63 -1.73
C ASP A 66 13.24 3.12 -1.43
N ALA A 67 12.42 4.03 -1.95
CA ALA A 67 12.60 5.47 -1.80
C ALA A 67 11.28 6.19 -1.51
N TYR A 68 11.37 7.30 -0.77
CA TYR A 68 10.23 8.12 -0.34
C TYR A 68 9.44 8.68 -1.53
N ASP A 69 10.12 9.31 -2.49
CA ASP A 69 9.46 9.91 -3.66
C ASP A 69 8.75 8.86 -4.51
N LYS A 70 9.38 7.70 -4.72
CA LYS A 70 8.74 6.57 -5.41
C LYS A 70 7.50 6.06 -4.69
N ALA A 71 7.45 6.15 -3.37
CA ALA A 71 6.29 5.75 -2.58
C ALA A 71 5.14 6.74 -2.73
N ILE A 72 5.43 8.05 -2.82
CA ILE A 72 4.44 9.09 -3.14
C ILE A 72 3.87 8.87 -4.54
N ASP A 73 4.74 8.76 -5.55
CA ASP A 73 4.33 8.52 -6.94
C ASP A 73 3.53 7.21 -7.06
N GLY A 74 3.99 6.19 -6.34
CA GLY A 74 3.32 4.90 -6.24
C GLY A 74 1.92 4.98 -5.62
N HIS A 75 1.77 5.75 -4.54
CA HIS A 75 0.47 5.99 -3.90
C HIS A 75 -0.49 6.69 -4.86
N GLN A 76 -0.01 7.76 -5.51
CA GLN A 76 -0.81 8.53 -6.47
C GLN A 76 -1.23 7.66 -7.67
N TYR A 77 -0.31 6.87 -8.22
CA TYR A 77 -0.61 5.91 -9.27
C TYR A 77 -1.71 4.93 -8.86
N VAL A 78 -1.66 4.42 -7.62
CA VAL A 78 -2.68 3.49 -7.10
C VAL A 78 -4.04 4.16 -6.99
N ILE A 79 -4.11 5.41 -6.55
CA ILE A 79 -5.37 6.18 -6.52
C ILE A 79 -5.94 6.31 -7.94
N GLU A 80 -5.12 6.74 -8.90
CA GLU A 80 -5.55 7.00 -10.28
C GLU A 80 -5.96 5.72 -11.03
N ASN A 81 -5.41 4.57 -10.64
CA ASN A 81 -5.61 3.30 -11.32
C ASN A 81 -6.37 2.28 -10.46
N ILE A 82 -7.04 2.72 -9.39
CA ILE A 82 -7.66 1.84 -8.39
C ILE A 82 -8.62 0.81 -9.00
N GLU A 83 -9.46 1.23 -9.95
CA GLU A 83 -10.42 0.36 -10.62
C GLU A 83 -9.73 -0.80 -11.35
N LYS A 84 -8.70 -0.49 -12.14
CA LYS A 84 -7.92 -1.50 -12.87
C LYS A 84 -7.21 -2.47 -11.92
N ILE A 85 -6.64 -1.95 -10.82
CA ILE A 85 -5.93 -2.75 -9.82
C ILE A 85 -6.90 -3.69 -9.10
N VAL A 86 -8.04 -3.17 -8.63
CA VAL A 86 -9.06 -3.95 -7.94
C VAL A 86 -9.64 -5.02 -8.85
N ASN A 87 -10.00 -4.69 -10.09
CA ASN A 87 -10.59 -5.65 -11.02
C ASN A 87 -9.63 -6.80 -11.33
N LYS A 88 -8.34 -6.49 -11.52
CA LYS A 88 -7.30 -7.51 -11.71
C LYS A 88 -7.08 -8.38 -10.46
N ALA A 89 -7.11 -7.79 -9.28
CA ALA A 89 -6.93 -8.53 -8.04
C ALA A 89 -8.10 -9.50 -7.78
N LEU A 90 -9.32 -9.10 -8.13
CA LEU A 90 -10.51 -9.93 -7.98
C LEU A 90 -10.60 -11.04 -9.04
N SER A 91 -10.20 -10.79 -10.29
CA SER A 91 -10.18 -11.83 -11.34
C SER A 91 -9.22 -12.97 -11.02
N ASN A 92 -8.11 -12.67 -10.35
CA ASN A 92 -7.12 -13.68 -9.96
C ASN A 92 -7.54 -14.55 -8.76
N GLN A 93 -8.74 -14.36 -8.19
CA GLN A 93 -9.28 -15.18 -7.10
C GLN A 93 -10.29 -16.24 -7.59
N GLU A 94 -10.61 -16.27 -8.89
CA GLU A 94 -11.59 -17.19 -9.48
C GLU A 94 -10.95 -18.39 -10.22
N ASP A 95 -9.62 -18.51 -10.20
CA ASP A 95 -8.83 -19.66 -10.69
C ASP A 95 -8.29 -20.51 -9.53
#